data_AF-A0A388TJK2-F1
#
_entry.id   AF-A0A388TJK2-F1
#
_cell.length_a   1.000
_cell.length_b   1.000
_cell.length_c   1.000
_cell.angle_alpha   90.00
_cell.angle_beta   90.00
_cell.angle_gamma   90.00
#
_symmetry.space_group_name_H-M   'P 1'
#
loop_
_entity.id
_entity.type
_entity.pdbx_description
1 polymer ?
#
loop_
_entity_poly.entity_id
_entity_poly.type
_entity_poly.pdbx_seq_one_letter_code
_entity_poly.pdbx_strand_id
1 'polypeptide(L)'
;MRIKINSIKNAGDIDNERVVLVAVLADDIGHYLLFNTTRNDNGSVSTRLQYPFWLPDKEVSAGDLIVIYTKSGKDKDKQYSRSTTHFLYRGMEHPIWDGERQDPLLMDIRKWAPLRSDSADKDEDE
;
A
#
# COMPACT_ATOMS: atom_id res chain seq x y z
N MET A 1 -14.68 -4.72 1.49
CA MET A 1 -13.53 -3.82 1.31
C MET A 1 -13.85 -2.79 0.24
N ARG A 2 -13.50 -1.52 0.48
CA ARG A 2 -13.73 -0.41 -0.46
C ARG A 2 -12.58 -0.25 -1.45
N ILE A 3 -11.36 -0.60 -1.04
CA ILE A 3 -10.19 -0.72 -1.91
C ILE A 3 -9.88 -2.20 -2.17
N LYS A 4 -9.49 -2.54 -3.39
CA LYS A 4 -9.09 -3.91 -3.77
C LYS A 4 -7.75 -3.91 -4.49
N ILE A 5 -6.96 -4.96 -4.27
CA ILE A 5 -5.81 -5.25 -5.12
C ILE A 5 -6.32 -5.70 -6.49
N ASN A 6 -5.84 -5.06 -7.55
CA ASN A 6 -6.15 -5.41 -8.93
C ASN A 6 -5.03 -6.28 -9.54
N SER A 7 -3.76 -5.87 -9.39
CA SER A 7 -2.65 -6.60 -10.00
C SER A 7 -1.28 -6.15 -9.49
N ILE A 8 -0.28 -7.03 -9.60
CA ILE A 8 1.14 -6.67 -9.70
C ILE A 8 1.50 -6.53 -11.18
N LYS A 9 2.27 -5.51 -11.54
CA LYS A 9 2.77 -5.28 -12.90
C LYS A 9 4.29 -5.13 -12.89
N ASN A 10 4.93 -5.68 -13.92
CA ASN A 10 6.37 -5.58 -14.14
C ASN A 10 7.21 -6.05 -12.93
N ALA A 11 6.81 -7.18 -12.34
CA ALA A 11 7.55 -7.88 -11.31
C ALA A 11 9.03 -8.08 -11.71
N GLY A 12 9.96 -7.73 -10.83
CA GLY A 12 11.41 -7.85 -11.06
C GLY A 12 12.04 -6.70 -11.87
N ASP A 13 11.25 -5.77 -12.41
CA ASP A 13 11.74 -4.61 -13.16
C ASP A 13 11.55 -3.33 -12.34
N ILE A 14 12.59 -2.92 -11.60
CA ILE A 14 12.54 -1.77 -10.67
C ILE A 14 11.97 -0.49 -11.30
N ASP A 15 12.21 -0.27 -12.59
CA ASP A 15 11.78 0.95 -13.26
C ASP A 15 10.26 1.00 -13.47
N ASN A 16 9.62 -0.16 -13.56
CA ASN A 16 8.20 -0.27 -13.89
C ASN A 16 7.39 -1.05 -12.84
N GLU A 17 8.04 -1.73 -11.90
CA GLU A 17 7.41 -2.59 -10.91
C GLU A 17 6.42 -1.80 -10.06
N ARG A 18 5.18 -2.29 -10.00
CA ARG A 18 4.09 -1.60 -9.28
C ARG A 18 2.96 -2.53 -8.88
N VAL A 19 2.31 -2.18 -7.78
CA VAL A 19 1.00 -2.72 -7.40
C VAL A 19 -0.08 -1.75 -7.87
N VAL A 20 -1.15 -2.28 -8.44
CA VAL A 20 -2.33 -1.49 -8.82
C VAL A 20 -3.47 -1.89 -7.90
N LEU A 21 -4.03 -0.92 -7.21
CA LEU A 21 -5.28 -1.03 -6.47
C LEU A 21 -6.39 -0.30 -7.22
N VAL A 22 -7.63 -0.67 -6.94
CA VAL A 22 -8.83 -0.01 -7.44
C VAL A 22 -9.75 0.36 -6.28
N ALA A 23 -10.23 1.59 -6.29
CA ALA A 23 -11.31 2.02 -5.42
C ALA A 23 -12.65 1.51 -5.97
N VAL A 24 -13.28 0.58 -5.26
CA VAL A 24 -14.61 0.05 -5.59
C VAL A 24 -15.72 0.98 -5.06
N LEU A 25 -15.45 1.63 -3.94
CA LEU A 25 -16.28 2.66 -3.32
C LEU A 25 -15.39 3.81 -2.86
N ALA A 26 -15.97 4.99 -2.66
CA ALA A 26 -15.25 6.13 -2.11
C ALA A 26 -14.70 5.82 -0.71
N ASP A 27 -13.48 6.23 -0.45
CA ASP A 27 -12.77 6.02 0.81
C ASP A 27 -11.54 6.91 0.93
N ASP A 28 -10.97 7.00 2.14
CA ASP A 28 -9.61 7.50 2.34
C ASP A 28 -8.64 6.30 2.38
N ILE A 29 -7.65 6.32 1.47
CA ILE A 29 -6.66 5.25 1.36
C ILE A 29 -5.63 5.25 2.50
N GLY A 30 -5.53 6.32 3.29
CA GLY A 30 -4.71 6.39 4.51
C GLY A 30 -5.09 5.34 5.56
N HIS A 31 -6.32 4.83 5.47
CA HIS A 31 -6.80 3.70 6.29
C HIS A 31 -6.27 2.32 5.87
N TYR A 32 -5.32 2.25 4.94
CA TYR A 32 -4.83 0.97 4.43
C TYR A 32 -3.32 0.84 4.54
N LEU A 33 -2.88 -0.39 4.84
CA LEU A 33 -1.48 -0.78 4.90
C LEU A 33 -1.24 -1.89 3.87
N LEU A 34 -0.30 -1.67 2.96
CA LEU A 34 0.12 -2.67 1.98
C LEU A 34 1.34 -3.43 2.49
N PHE A 35 1.31 -4.75 2.33
CA PHE A 35 2.44 -5.62 2.60
C PHE A 35 2.70 -6.55 1.43
N ASN A 36 3.92 -7.08 1.44
CA ASN A 36 4.25 -8.31 0.77
C ASN A 36 4.12 -9.46 1.76
N THR A 37 3.46 -10.53 1.34
CA THR A 37 3.54 -11.82 2.02
C THR A 37 4.06 -12.88 1.05
N THR A 38 4.37 -14.05 1.58
CA THR A 38 4.82 -15.22 0.82
C THR A 38 3.92 -16.40 1.12
N ARG A 39 3.89 -17.41 0.25
CA ARG A 39 3.29 -18.71 0.58
C ARG A 39 4.35 -19.71 1.02
N ASN A 40 3.97 -20.52 1.99
CA ASN A 40 4.73 -21.71 2.39
C ASN A 40 4.71 -22.77 1.26
N ASP A 41 5.55 -23.80 1.37
CA ASP A 41 5.64 -24.88 0.37
C ASP A 41 4.33 -25.62 0.12
N ASN A 42 3.48 -25.71 1.13
CA ASN A 42 2.15 -26.30 1.03
C ASN A 42 1.09 -25.35 0.44
N GLY A 43 1.48 -24.15 -0.01
CA GLY A 43 0.59 -23.14 -0.58
C GLY A 43 -0.18 -22.29 0.43
N SER A 44 -0.02 -22.50 1.75
CA SER A 44 -0.66 -21.64 2.76
C SER A 44 0.02 -20.28 2.84
N VAL A 45 -0.72 -19.23 3.18
CA VAL A 45 -0.15 -17.90 3.44
C VAL A 45 0.82 -17.97 4.63
N SER A 46 2.00 -17.38 4.46
CA SER A 46 3.02 -17.27 5.50
C SER A 46 2.68 -16.15 6.48
N THR A 47 3.13 -16.27 7.72
CA THR A 47 3.07 -15.17 8.70
C THR A 47 4.13 -14.10 8.44
N ARG A 48 5.05 -14.32 7.50
CA ARG A 48 6.07 -13.35 7.10
C ARG A 48 5.41 -12.21 6.33
N LEU A 49 5.36 -11.03 6.96
CA LEU A 49 4.97 -9.77 6.35
C LEU A 49 6.23 -8.92 6.10
N GLN A 50 6.40 -8.44 4.87
CA GLN A 50 7.56 -7.67 4.45
C GLN A 50 7.11 -6.37 3.77
N TYR A 51 8.03 -5.40 3.75
CA TYR A 51 7.87 -4.13 3.05
C TYR A 51 6.53 -3.41 3.38
N PRO A 52 6.25 -3.16 4.67
CA PRO A 52 5.07 -2.39 5.04
C PRO A 52 5.08 -1.03 4.34
N PHE A 53 3.97 -0.67 3.71
CA PHE A 53 3.78 0.63 3.10
C PHE A 53 2.46 1.22 3.54
N TRP A 54 2.53 2.22 4.40
CA TRP A 54 1.39 3.02 4.82
C TRP A 54 0.97 3.89 3.66
N LEU A 55 -0.26 3.71 3.16
CA LEU A 55 -0.76 4.59 2.13
C LEU A 55 -0.95 5.99 2.76
N PRO A 56 -0.67 7.07 2.02
CA PRO A 56 -0.88 8.42 2.52
C PRO A 56 -2.37 8.74 2.61
N ASP A 57 -2.74 9.63 3.52
CA ASP A 57 -4.10 10.17 3.63
C ASP A 57 -4.49 10.83 2.30
N LYS A 58 -5.49 10.25 1.64
CA LYS A 58 -5.93 10.67 0.31
C LYS A 58 -7.31 10.08 0.01
N GLU A 59 -8.26 10.98 -0.19
CA GLU A 59 -9.61 10.64 -0.64
C GLU A 59 -9.59 10.10 -2.08
N VAL A 60 -10.29 9.00 -2.30
CA VAL A 60 -10.49 8.39 -3.61
C VAL A 60 -11.97 8.15 -3.87
N SER A 61 -12.37 8.23 -5.14
CA SER A 61 -13.72 7.94 -5.61
C SER A 61 -13.82 6.54 -6.22
N ALA A 62 -15.04 6.00 -6.30
CA ALA A 62 -15.27 4.73 -6.99
C ALA A 62 -14.79 4.80 -8.45
N GLY A 63 -13.97 3.83 -8.85
CA GLY A 63 -13.32 3.77 -10.17
C GLY A 63 -11.91 4.33 -10.21
N ASP A 64 -11.43 5.00 -9.16
CA ASP A 64 -10.07 5.51 -9.11
C ASP A 64 -9.05 4.37 -9.02
N LEU A 65 -7.87 4.62 -9.60
CA LEU A 65 -6.74 3.71 -9.55
C LEU A 65 -5.67 4.25 -8.60
N ILE A 66 -5.11 3.38 -7.78
CA ILE A 66 -3.97 3.69 -6.93
C ILE A 66 -2.81 2.84 -7.44
N VAL A 67 -1.84 3.49 -8.05
CA VAL A 67 -0.66 2.85 -8.65
C VAL A 67 0.54 3.11 -7.75
N ILE A 68 0.98 2.07 -7.05
CA ILE A 68 2.07 2.13 -6.09
C ILE A 68 3.32 1.57 -6.76
N TYR A 69 4.20 2.46 -7.22
CA TYR A 69 5.49 2.09 -7.75
C TYR A 69 6.43 1.65 -6.65
N THR A 70 7.23 0.63 -6.96
CA THR A 70 8.26 0.11 -6.07
C THR A 70 9.32 1.14 -5.74
N LYS A 71 9.77 1.84 -6.77
CA LYS A 71 10.91 2.74 -6.71
C LYS A 71 10.61 4.05 -5.99
N SER A 72 11.66 4.83 -5.76
CA SER A 72 11.57 6.24 -5.40
C SER A 72 10.94 7.09 -6.49
N GLY A 73 10.22 8.12 -6.09
CA GLY A 73 9.59 9.07 -6.97
C GLY A 73 8.82 10.13 -6.19
N LYS A 74 8.11 10.98 -6.91
CA LYS A 74 7.25 12.00 -6.34
C LYS A 74 5.81 11.68 -6.68
N ASP A 75 5.00 11.56 -5.63
CA ASP A 75 3.57 11.30 -5.76
C ASP A 75 2.92 12.34 -6.66
N LYS A 76 1.99 11.87 -7.50
CA LYS A 76 1.24 12.72 -8.42
C LYS A 76 -0.09 12.11 -8.76
N ASP A 77 -1.03 12.97 -9.10
CA ASP A 77 -2.34 12.55 -9.56
C ASP A 77 -2.48 12.85 -11.05
N LYS A 78 -3.15 11.96 -11.77
CA LYS A 78 -3.57 12.18 -13.15
C LYS A 78 -5.07 12.03 -13.25
N GLN A 79 -5.74 13.14 -13.51
CA GLN A 79 -7.18 13.18 -13.67
C GLN A 79 -7.60 12.76 -15.08
N TYR A 80 -8.68 12.00 -15.16
CA TYR A 80 -9.41 11.65 -16.37
C TYR A 80 -10.86 12.12 -16.24
N SER A 81 -11.64 11.97 -17.31
CA SER A 81 -13.02 12.47 -17.37
C SER A 81 -13.96 11.89 -16.29
N ARG A 82 -13.68 10.69 -15.77
CA ARG A 82 -14.54 10.00 -14.78
C ARG A 82 -13.78 9.33 -13.64
N SER A 83 -12.48 9.51 -13.57
CA SER A 83 -11.64 8.84 -12.58
C SER A 83 -10.31 9.58 -12.42
N THR A 84 -9.62 9.31 -11.33
CA THR A 84 -8.26 9.76 -11.07
C THR A 84 -7.35 8.54 -10.93
N THR A 85 -6.12 8.67 -11.43
CA THR A 85 -5.04 7.73 -11.08
C THR A 85 -4.07 8.42 -10.16
N HIS A 86 -3.93 7.87 -8.96
CA HIS A 86 -3.01 8.31 -7.93
C HIS A 86 -1.73 7.48 -8.06
N PHE A 87 -0.62 8.14 -8.38
CA PHE A 87 0.68 7.51 -8.45
C PHE A 87 1.42 7.76 -7.14
N LEU A 88 1.74 6.67 -6.45
CA LEU A 88 2.45 6.66 -5.17
C LEU A 88 3.80 5.94 -5.34
N TYR A 89 4.78 6.32 -4.53
CA TYR A 89 6.13 5.77 -4.59
C TYR A 89 6.61 5.34 -3.20
N ARG A 90 6.97 4.07 -3.02
CA ARG A 90 7.37 3.54 -1.71
C ARG A 90 8.87 3.62 -1.41
N GLY A 91 9.68 4.09 -2.36
CA GLY A 91 11.07 4.46 -2.09
C GLY A 91 12.09 3.31 -2.05
N MET A 92 11.82 2.16 -2.69
CA MET A 92 12.79 1.06 -2.72
C MET A 92 13.85 1.28 -3.80
N GLU A 93 15.05 0.76 -3.55
CA GLU A 93 16.18 0.78 -4.51
C GLU A 93 16.21 -0.46 -5.42
N HIS A 94 15.49 -1.52 -5.05
CA HIS A 94 15.45 -2.80 -5.76
C HIS A 94 14.03 -3.31 -5.95
N PRO A 95 13.77 -4.15 -6.98
CA PRO A 95 12.50 -4.86 -7.11
C PRO A 95 12.23 -5.68 -5.86
N ILE A 96 10.96 -5.88 -5.52
CA ILE A 96 10.60 -6.77 -4.40
C ILE A 96 9.59 -7.84 -4.79
N TRP A 97 9.04 -7.78 -6.01
CA TRP A 97 8.09 -8.75 -6.54
C TRP A 97 8.79 -9.76 -7.46
N ASP A 98 10.04 -10.10 -7.17
CA ASP A 98 10.93 -10.96 -7.97
C ASP A 98 10.99 -12.41 -7.46
N GLY A 99 10.38 -12.69 -6.31
CA GLY A 99 10.39 -14.01 -5.67
C GLY A 99 9.24 -14.91 -6.09
N GLU A 100 9.49 -16.22 -6.11
CA GLU A 100 8.41 -17.20 -6.24
C GLU A 100 7.45 -17.09 -5.04
N ARG A 101 6.14 -17.18 -5.30
CA ARG A 101 5.06 -17.23 -4.29
C ARG A 101 4.90 -15.98 -3.43
N GLN A 102 5.27 -14.81 -3.93
CA GLN A 102 4.93 -13.54 -3.29
C GLN A 102 3.50 -13.10 -3.64
N ASP A 103 2.76 -12.65 -2.64
CA ASP A 103 1.42 -12.10 -2.81
C ASP A 103 1.31 -10.71 -2.16
N PRO A 104 0.54 -9.79 -2.77
CA PRO A 104 0.18 -8.54 -2.13
C PRO A 104 -0.90 -8.76 -1.07
N LEU A 105 -0.72 -8.16 0.11
CA LEU A 105 -1.69 -8.16 1.20
C LEU A 105 -2.06 -6.72 1.52
N LEU A 106 -3.36 -6.38 1.41
CA LEU A 106 -3.89 -5.08 1.77
C LEU A 106 -4.71 -5.21 3.05
N MET A 107 -4.30 -4.51 4.10
CA MET A 107 -4.98 -4.51 5.40
C MET A 107 -5.74 -3.20 5.59
N ASP A 108 -7.01 -3.29 5.98
CA ASP A 108 -7.79 -2.14 6.46
C ASP A 108 -7.50 -1.95 7.95
N ILE A 109 -6.94 -0.80 8.28
CA ILE A 109 -6.46 -0.44 9.62
C ILE A 109 -7.29 0.69 10.25
N ARG A 110 -8.48 1.01 9.73
CA ARG A 110 -9.29 2.13 10.25
C ARG A 110 -9.64 2.02 11.74
N LYS A 111 -9.73 0.79 12.25
CA LYS A 111 -10.03 0.53 13.66
C LYS A 111 -8.78 0.37 14.54
N TRP A 112 -7.59 0.45 13.96
CA TRP A 112 -6.36 0.41 14.72
C TRP A 112 -6.17 1.75 15.43
N ALA A 113 -5.82 1.69 16.71
CA ALA A 113 -5.45 2.86 17.50
C ALA A 113 -4.13 2.55 18.23
N PRO A 114 -3.16 3.48 18.22
CA PRO A 114 -1.94 3.30 18.99
C PRO A 114 -2.28 3.33 20.49
N LEU A 115 -1.82 2.33 21.23
CA LEU A 115 -1.73 2.44 22.68
C LEU A 115 -0.47 3.26 22.98
N ARG A 116 -0.64 4.48 23.50
CA ARG A 116 0.49 5.27 24.00
C ARG A 116 0.81 4.83 25.43
N SER A 117 2.09 4.74 25.79
CA SER A 117 2.48 4.51 27.17
C SER A 117 2.32 5.79 27.98
N ASP A 118 1.91 5.67 29.25
CA ASP A 118 1.67 6.78 30.18
C ASP A 118 2.91 7.68 30.46
N SER A 119 4.07 7.32 29.91
CA SER A 119 5.33 8.05 30.08
C SER A 119 5.54 9.19 29.07
N ALA A 120 4.68 9.36 28.06
CA ALA A 120 4.88 10.32 26.98
C ALA A 120 4.29 11.73 27.24
N ASP A 121 3.49 11.90 28.30
CA ASP A 121 2.77 13.15 28.59
C ASP A 121 3.45 14.01 29.68
N LYS A 122 4.75 13.78 29.98
CA LYS A 122 5.46 14.48 31.08
C LYS A 122 6.47 15.54 30.68
N ASP A 123 6.69 15.77 29.38
CA ASP A 123 7.77 16.65 28.91
C ASP A 123 7.29 17.96 28.22
N GLU A 124 6.04 18.40 28.42
CA GLU A 124 5.53 19.65 27.82
C GLU A 124 5.30 20.82 28.80
N ASP A 125 5.66 20.69 30.08
CA ASP A 125 5.55 21.79 31.07
C ASP A 125 6.88 22.04 31.83
N GLU A 126 7.87 22.68 31.19
CA GLU A 126 8.94 23.45 31.87
C GLU A 126 9.32 24.73 31.09
#